data_AF-A0A1A9B203-F1
#
_entry.id   AF-A0A1A9B203-F1
#
_cell.length_a   1.000
_cell.length_b   1.000
_cell.length_c   1.000
_cell.angle_alpha   90.00
_cell.angle_beta   90.00
_cell.angle_gamma   90.00
#
_symmetry.space_group_name_H-M   'P 1'
#
loop_
_entity.id
_entity.type
_entity.pdbx_description
1 polymer ?
#
loop_
_entity_poly.entity_id
_entity_poly.type
_entity_poly.pdbx_seq_one_letter_code
_entity_poly.pdbx_strand_id
1 'polypeptide(L)'
;MSPATWSWIAAAASIVGLWISGHNPRFGWIYGIASQAVWITYGLATTQPGMIALSIAFVVIYSRNIYRWRGTRFQPAAAQPLPTTDGQP
;
A
#
# COMPACT_ATOMS: atom_id res chain seq x y z
N MET A 1 5.18 25.77 -3.99
CA MET A 1 4.01 25.30 -3.22
C MET A 1 4.28 25.52 -1.74
N SER A 2 3.29 25.89 -0.94
CA SER A 2 3.50 26.08 0.50
C SER A 2 3.70 24.72 1.20
N PRO A 3 4.43 24.65 2.33
CA PRO A 3 4.59 23.41 3.10
C PRO A 3 3.25 22.77 3.49
N ALA A 4 2.23 23.60 3.75
CA ALA A 4 0.88 23.14 4.07
C ALA A 4 0.24 22.34 2.94
N THR A 5 0.44 22.72 1.68
CA THR A 5 -0.08 21.97 0.52
C THR A 5 0.46 20.55 0.49
N TRP A 6 1.74 20.36 0.78
CA TRP A 6 2.36 19.04 0.82
C TRP A 6 1.85 18.17 1.96
N SER A 7 1.62 18.75 3.13
CA SER A 7 1.02 18.02 4.27
C SER A 7 -0.39 17.54 3.97
N TRP A 8 -1.23 18.35 3.33
CA TRP A 8 -2.58 17.94 2.92
C TRP A 8 -2.58 16.84 1.86
N ILE A 9 -1.66 16.92 0.88
CA ILE A 9 -1.48 15.87 -0.13
C ILE A 9 -1.05 14.56 0.54
N ALA A 10 -0.10 14.60 1.47
CA ALA A 10 0.36 13.43 2.20
C ALA A 10 -0.75 12.81 3.09
N ALA A 11 -1.56 13.65 3.73
CA ALA A 11 -2.70 13.21 4.54
C ALA A 11 -3.77 12.52 3.67
N ALA A 12 -4.18 13.17 2.57
CA ALA A 12 -5.14 12.59 1.64
C ALA A 12 -4.64 11.27 1.04
N ALA A 13 -3.37 11.21 0.65
CA ALA A 13 -2.73 9.98 0.20
C ALA A 13 -2.83 8.89 1.27
N SER A 14 -2.41 9.18 2.50
CA SER A 14 -2.43 8.20 3.60
C SER A 14 -3.83 7.65 3.88
N ILE A 15 -4.85 8.50 3.89
CA ILE A 15 -6.25 8.11 4.13
C ILE A 15 -6.76 7.22 2.99
N VAL A 16 -6.52 7.61 1.74
CA VAL A 16 -6.94 6.82 0.57
C VAL A 16 -6.22 5.47 0.54
N GLY A 17 -4.93 5.43 0.87
CA GLY A 17 -4.16 4.20 0.92
C GLY A 17 -4.64 3.23 1.98
N LEU A 18 -5.02 3.74 3.16
CA LEU A 18 -5.59 2.94 4.23
C LEU A 18 -6.95 2.37 3.84
N TRP A 19 -7.82 3.19 3.25
CA TRP A 19 -9.15 2.77 2.81
C TRP A 19 -9.08 1.69 1.72
N ILE A 20 -8.20 1.87 0.74
CA ILE A 20 -8.02 0.92 -0.37
C ILE A 20 -7.39 -0.40 0.10
N SER A 21 -6.40 -0.34 0.99
CA SER A 21 -5.71 -1.53 1.50
C SER A 21 -6.63 -2.41 2.36
N GLY A 22 -7.65 -1.83 2.99
CA GLY A 22 -8.65 -2.56 3.77
C GLY A 22 -9.59 -3.43 2.93
N HIS A 23 -9.79 -3.11 1.65
CA HIS A 23 -10.77 -3.82 0.82
C HIS A 23 -10.20 -5.04 0.12
N ASN A 24 -8.98 -4.94 -0.44
CA ASN A 24 -8.28 -6.08 -1.06
C ASN A 24 -6.77 -5.77 -1.22
N PRO A 25 -5.88 -6.71 -0.85
CA PRO A 25 -4.43 -6.51 -0.89
C PRO A 25 -3.90 -6.11 -2.28
N ARG A 26 -4.56 -6.52 -3.37
CA ARG A 26 -4.16 -6.13 -4.74
C ARG A 26 -4.31 -4.64 -4.99
N PHE A 27 -5.39 -4.04 -4.52
CA PHE A 27 -5.59 -2.59 -4.70
C PHE A 27 -4.64 -1.79 -3.80
N GLY A 28 -4.28 -2.31 -2.62
CA GLY A 28 -3.24 -1.73 -1.77
C GLY A 28 -1.90 -1.61 -2.51
N TRP A 29 -1.50 -2.64 -3.28
CA TRP A 29 -0.27 -2.59 -4.07
C TRP A 29 -0.34 -1.59 -5.24
N ILE A 30 -1.47 -1.53 -5.97
CA ILE A 30 -1.67 -0.55 -7.06
C ILE A 30 -1.63 0.87 -6.50
N TYR A 31 -2.30 1.10 -5.37
CA TYR A 31 -2.26 2.38 -4.67
C TYR A 31 -0.84 2.74 -4.23
N GLY A 32 -0.07 1.79 -3.71
CA GLY A 32 1.34 1.99 -3.35
C GLY A 32 2.17 2.52 -4.52
N ILE A 33 1.96 2.00 -5.73
CA ILE A 33 2.64 2.51 -6.94
C ILE A 33 2.19 3.94 -7.26
N ALA A 34 0.87 4.21 -7.22
CA ALA A 34 0.35 5.55 -7.47
C ALA A 34 0.86 6.58 -6.45
N SER A 35 0.98 6.18 -5.18
CA SER A 35 1.53 7.02 -4.11
C SER A 35 2.99 7.42 -4.39
N GLN A 36 3.79 6.53 -4.99
CA GLN A 36 5.17 6.88 -5.34
C GLN A 36 5.28 7.98 -6.39
N ALA A 37 4.28 8.20 -7.26
CA ALA A 37 4.28 9.35 -8.16
C ALA A 37 4.22 10.68 -7.38
N VAL A 38 3.47 10.71 -6.28
CA VAL A 38 3.40 11.87 -5.37
C VAL A 38 4.74 12.10 -4.69
N TRP A 39 5.37 11.03 -4.19
CA TRP A 39 6.69 11.12 -3.52
C TRP A 39 7.83 11.48 -4.47
N ILE A 40 7.82 11.00 -5.72
CA ILE A 40 8.76 11.45 -6.75
C ILE A 40 8.59 12.94 -7.02
N THR A 41 7.34 13.41 -7.16
CA THR A 41 7.04 14.83 -7.38
C THR A 41 7.53 15.68 -6.20
N TYR A 42 7.33 15.20 -4.96
CA TYR A 42 7.86 15.85 -3.76
C TYR A 42 9.40 15.88 -3.76
N GLY A 43 10.05 14.75 -4.06
CA GLY A 43 11.51 14.65 -4.12
C GLY A 43 12.12 15.58 -5.16
N LEU A 44 11.46 15.72 -6.32
CA LEU A 44 11.84 16.70 -7.35
C LEU A 44 11.64 18.14 -6.85
N ALA A 45 10.48 18.45 -6.26
CA ALA A 45 10.16 19.79 -5.76
C ALA A 45 11.04 20.23 -4.57
N THR A 46 11.58 19.28 -3.82
CA THR A 46 12.44 19.53 -2.65
C THR A 46 13.92 19.23 -2.92
N THR A 47 14.29 18.87 -4.16
CA THR A 47 15.66 18.53 -4.57
C THR A 47 16.31 17.42 -3.72
N GLN A 48 15.52 16.42 -3.31
CA GLN A 48 15.96 15.29 -2.48
C GLN A 48 16.15 14.02 -3.33
N PRO A 49 17.35 13.75 -3.88
CA PRO A 49 17.58 12.60 -4.75
C PRO A 49 17.39 11.26 -4.03
N GLY A 50 17.69 11.20 -2.72
CA GLY A 50 17.46 10.00 -1.91
C GLY A 50 15.98 9.60 -1.85
N MET A 51 15.07 10.58 -1.86
CA MET A 51 13.63 10.29 -1.86
C MET A 51 13.17 9.71 -3.20
N ILE A 52 13.71 10.21 -4.31
CA ILE A 52 13.43 9.69 -5.65
C ILE A 52 13.92 8.24 -5.77
N ALA A 53 15.14 7.96 -5.32
CA ALA A 53 15.69 6.60 -5.33
C ALA A 53 14.85 5.64 -4.47
N LEU A 54 14.44 6.08 -3.28
CA LEU A 54 13.54 5.32 -2.40
C LEU A 54 12.20 5.04 -3.08
N SER A 55 11.61 6.03 -3.73
CA SER A 55 10.35 5.86 -4.44
C SER A 55 10.44 4.86 -5.58
N ILE A 56 11.53 4.88 -6.35
CA ILE A 56 11.78 3.88 -7.40
C ILE A 56 11.89 2.47 -6.80
N ALA A 57 12.62 2.30 -5.70
CA ALA A 57 12.73 1.02 -5.02
C ALA A 57 11.35 0.50 -4.56
N PHE A 58 10.50 1.37 -4.01
CA PHE A 58 9.14 1.01 -3.64
C PHE A 58 8.27 0.63 -4.83
N VAL A 59 8.34 1.35 -5.96
CA VAL A 59 7.61 0.98 -7.19
C VAL A 59 7.98 -0.43 -7.63
N VAL A 60 9.26 -0.78 -7.62
CA VAL A 60 9.74 -2.13 -7.99
C VAL A 60 9.18 -3.19 -7.03
N ILE A 61 9.23 -2.94 -5.72
CA ILE A 61 8.72 -3.88 -4.70
C ILE A 61 7.21 -4.06 -4.82
N TYR A 62 6.45 -2.98 -4.97
CA TYR A 62 5.00 -3.04 -5.14
C TYR A 62 4.61 -3.73 -6.43
N SER A 63 5.30 -3.44 -7.54
CA SER A 63 5.09 -4.14 -8.82
C SER A 63 5.33 -5.64 -8.66
N ARG A 64 6.44 -6.04 -8.03
CA ARG A 64 6.72 -7.46 -7.73
C ARG A 64 5.63 -8.10 -6.87
N ASN A 65 5.13 -7.39 -5.86
CA ASN A 65 4.05 -7.89 -5.03
C ASN A 65 2.72 -8.01 -5.79
N ILE A 66 2.40 -7.08 -6.70
CA ILE A 66 1.24 -7.24 -7.58
C ILE A 66 1.33 -8.57 -8.32
N TYR A 67 2.47 -8.88 -8.96
CA TYR A 67 2.66 -10.13 -9.69
C TYR A 67 2.61 -11.37 -8.81
N ARG A 68 3.25 -11.32 -7.63
CA ARG A 68 3.32 -12.46 -6.71
C ARG A 68 1.96 -12.78 -6.07
N TRP A 69 1.10 -11.79 -5.88
CA TRP A 69 -0.18 -11.93 -5.20
C TRP A 69 -1.40 -11.96 -6.17
N ARG A 70 -1.19 -12.21 -7.47
CA ARG A 70 -2.27 -12.35 -8.48
C ARG A 70 -3.18 -13.56 -8.25
N GLY A 71 -2.80 -14.51 -7.38
CA GLY A 71 -3.55 -15.75 -7.13
C GLY A 71 -4.22 -15.87 -5.76
N THR A 72 -3.79 -15.09 -4.76
CA THR A 72 -4.30 -15.23 -3.39
C THR A 72 -5.69 -14.60 -3.30
N ARG A 73 -6.72 -15.40 -3.02
CA ARG A 73 -8.02 -14.90 -2.57
C ARG A 73 -7.81 -14.42 -1.13
N PHE A 74 -8.10 -13.14 -0.87
CA PHE A 74 -8.17 -12.65 0.49
C PHE A 74 -9.29 -13.41 1.19
N GLN A 75 -8.94 -14.30 2.11
CA GLN A 75 -9.89 -14.98 2.99
C GLN A 75 -9.96 -14.13 4.27
N PRO A 76 -11.06 -13.40 4.52
CA PRO A 76 -11.24 -12.75 5.81
C PRO A 76 -11.18 -13.81 6.91
N ALA A 77 -10.50 -13.52 8.02
CA ALA A 77 -10.27 -14.46 9.13
C ALA A 77 -11.55 -15.07 9.74
N ALA A 78 -12.73 -14.55 9.39
CA ALA A 78 -14.04 -14.99 9.86
C ALA A 78 -14.48 -16.38 9.34
N ALA A 79 -13.72 -17.05 8.47
CA ALA A 79 -14.09 -18.34 7.89
C ALA A 79 -13.28 -19.53 8.42
N GLN A 80 -12.57 -19.39 9.55
CA GLN A 80 -12.13 -20.58 10.28
C GLN A 80 -13.26 -21.00 11.22
N PRO A 81 -13.89 -22.16 10.99
CA PRO A 81 -14.72 -22.77 12.02
C PRO A 81 -13.85 -22.90 13.27
N LEU A 82 -14.36 -22.51 14.43
CA LEU A 82 -13.71 -22.82 15.70
C LEU A 82 -13.38 -24.33 15.70
N PRO A 83 -12.20 -24.75 16.21
CA PRO A 83 -11.94 -26.16 16.41
C PRO A 83 -13.11 -26.71 17.22
N THR A 84 -13.98 -27.50 16.58
CA THR A 84 -15.04 -28.20 17.27
C THR A 84 -14.33 -29.19 18.18
N THR A 85 -14.43 -28.98 19.48
CA THR A 85 -13.95 -29.91 20.52
C THR A 85 -14.83 -31.17 20.51
N ASP A 86 -14.98 -31.81 19.36
CA ASP A 86 -15.75 -33.03 19.16
C ASP A 86 -14.76 -34.16 18.93
N GLY A 87 -14.41 -34.88 20.01
CA GLY A 87 -13.63 -36.10 19.91
C GLY A 87 -12.36 -36.17 20.76
N GLN A 88 -12.37 -35.62 21.98
CA GLN A 88 -11.50 -36.22 23.01
C GLN A 88 -12.20 -37.46 23.56
N PRO A 89 -11.60 -38.66 23.42
CA PRO A 89 -12.15 -39.91 23.94
C PRO A 89 -12.21 -39.94 25.48
#